data_AF-A0A3A9YXF5-F1
#
_entry.id   AF-A0A3A9YXF5-F1
#
_cell.length_a   1.000
_cell.length_b   1.000
_cell.length_c   1.000
_cell.angle_alpha   90.00
_cell.angle_beta   90.00
_cell.angle_gamma   90.00
#
_symmetry.space_group_name_H-M   'P 1'
#
loop_
_entity.id
_entity.type
_entity.pdbx_description
1 polymer ?
#
loop_
_entity_poly.entity_id
_entity_poly.type
_entity_poly.pdbx_seq_one_letter_code
_entity_poly.pdbx_strand_id
1 'polypeptide(L)'
;MANSFLKPEVIAATALGLLQREIVLPRLVWNDAVSDFAGAKNDTVSIRVPGRLQAREYGWRNNRASEIVLDELTETKIDVTLNHDIYSAVAVTDEELTLDIRDFGVQVLSPQTYAVARAVEDLLVTTIEGATYATTITVDPSDPWGGAVDARTALNKAEVPRDGRTLLVGADFEAAMLKQDLLKRVDESGSDDALREAMIGRYAGFNVVGSNAIDPGTAYAFVRSAFIFAMRAPMVPSGVAFGQSTSDQGIAMRWIRDYDATRLRDRSVLNTFIGSAVVMDNAAAAGDPENLELVRAVKLQLAGSGS
;
A
#
# COMPACT_ATOMS: atom_id res chain seq x y z
N MET A 1 35.37 -23.68 2.34
CA MET A 1 35.75 -22.33 2.77
C MET A 1 34.75 -21.91 3.83
N ALA A 2 35.25 -21.49 4.99
CA ALA A 2 34.49 -21.32 6.21
C ALA A 2 33.31 -20.35 6.03
N ASN A 3 32.19 -20.68 6.66
CA ASN A 3 31.08 -19.76 6.94
C ASN A 3 31.64 -18.59 7.76
N SER A 4 32.20 -17.60 7.09
CA SER A 4 32.48 -16.28 7.65
C SER A 4 31.12 -15.76 8.13
N PHE A 5 30.85 -15.89 9.42
CA PHE A 5 29.66 -15.37 10.08
C PHE A 5 29.40 -13.96 9.55
N LEU A 6 28.45 -13.84 8.62
CA LEU A 6 28.03 -12.57 8.09
C LEU A 6 27.57 -11.74 9.28
N LYS A 7 28.14 -10.55 9.40
CA LYS A 7 27.77 -9.60 10.45
C LYS A 7 26.24 -9.40 10.41
N PRO A 8 25.53 -9.40 11.56
CA PRO A 8 24.08 -9.25 11.60
C PRO A 8 23.56 -8.06 10.78
N GLU A 9 24.36 -6.99 10.70
CA GLU A 9 24.09 -5.80 9.91
C GLU A 9 24.01 -6.09 8.41
N VAL A 10 24.91 -6.92 7.87
CA VAL A 10 24.94 -7.28 6.45
C VAL A 10 23.78 -8.21 6.11
N ILE A 11 23.42 -9.12 7.02
CA ILE A 11 22.26 -10.02 6.85
C ILE A 11 20.97 -9.20 6.83
N ALA A 12 20.76 -8.33 7.82
CA ALA A 12 19.58 -7.50 7.88
C ALA A 12 19.49 -6.51 6.71
N ALA A 13 20.61 -5.91 6.28
CA ALA A 13 20.65 -5.05 5.10
C ALA A 13 20.33 -5.82 3.80
N THR A 14 20.83 -7.05 3.66
CA THR A 14 20.56 -7.91 2.50
C THR A 14 19.08 -8.32 2.49
N ALA A 15 18.53 -8.73 3.63
CA ALA A 15 17.12 -9.04 3.78
C ALA A 15 16.24 -7.82 3.46
N LEU A 16 16.64 -6.62 3.89
CA LEU A 16 15.92 -5.40 3.58
C LEU A 16 15.95 -5.05 2.09
N GLY A 17 17.10 -5.21 1.43
CA GLY A 17 17.23 -5.01 -0.01
C GLY A 17 16.40 -6.03 -0.82
N LEU A 18 16.34 -7.28 -0.35
CA LEU A 18 15.45 -8.29 -0.93
C LEU A 18 13.98 -7.90 -0.73
N LEU A 19 13.59 -7.51 0.49
CA LEU A 19 12.22 -7.07 0.80
C LEU A 19 11.81 -5.87 -0.06
N GLN A 20 12.68 -4.88 -0.22
CA GLN A 20 12.48 -3.71 -1.08
C GLN A 20 12.20 -4.05 -2.54
N ARG A 21 12.82 -5.13 -3.05
CA ARG A 21 12.62 -5.57 -4.42
C ARG A 21 11.31 -6.32 -4.61
N GLU A 22 10.89 -7.09 -3.61
CA GLU A 22 9.69 -7.91 -3.70
C GLU A 22 8.40 -7.13 -3.42
N ILE A 23 8.43 -6.06 -2.61
CA ILE A 23 7.21 -5.29 -2.31
C ILE A 23 6.91 -4.23 -3.37
N VAL A 24 5.66 -4.22 -3.83
CA VAL A 24 5.13 -3.29 -4.82
C VAL A 24 4.02 -2.45 -4.20
N LEU A 25 3.03 -3.07 -3.56
CA LEU A 25 1.83 -2.35 -3.10
C LEU A 25 2.11 -1.29 -2.01
N PRO A 26 2.97 -1.55 -0.99
CA PRO A 26 3.31 -0.55 0.02
C PRO A 26 3.96 0.72 -0.55
N ARG A 27 4.53 0.65 -1.77
CA ARG A 27 5.13 1.81 -2.45
C ARG A 27 4.08 2.69 -3.13
N LEU A 28 2.89 2.15 -3.43
CA LEU A 28 1.80 2.84 -4.12
C LEU A 28 0.92 3.66 -3.18
N VAL A 29 0.98 3.37 -1.88
CA VAL A 29 0.21 4.02 -0.83
C VAL A 29 1.08 5.02 -0.06
N TRP A 30 0.47 5.80 0.83
CA TRP A 30 1.22 6.68 1.69
C TRP A 30 1.94 5.85 2.74
N ASN A 31 3.26 5.72 2.58
CA ASN A 31 4.11 5.15 3.61
C ASN A 31 4.53 6.23 4.61
N ASP A 32 4.18 6.05 5.87
CA ASP A 32 4.79 6.81 6.95
C ASP A 32 5.53 5.83 7.86
N ALA A 33 6.84 5.73 7.66
CA ALA A 33 7.70 4.94 8.54
C ALA A 33 8.34 5.78 9.65
N VAL A 34 8.01 7.08 9.77
CA VAL A 34 8.79 8.03 10.57
C VAL A 34 8.01 8.63 11.74
N SER A 35 6.68 8.49 11.80
CA SER A 35 5.97 8.90 13.01
C SER A 35 6.42 8.07 14.21
N ASP A 36 6.76 8.75 15.31
CA ASP A 36 7.32 8.11 16.47
C ASP A 36 6.25 7.35 17.26
N PHE A 37 6.03 6.09 16.89
CA PHE A 37 5.15 5.16 17.61
C PHE A 37 5.72 4.80 19.00
N ALA A 38 6.98 5.10 19.31
CA ALA A 38 7.54 4.80 20.63
C ALA A 38 6.87 5.67 21.71
N GLY A 39 6.14 5.03 22.62
CA GLY A 39 5.41 5.72 23.68
C GLY A 39 4.03 6.24 23.28
N ALA A 40 3.54 5.91 22.07
CA ALA A 40 2.18 6.19 21.67
C ALA A 40 1.18 5.38 22.50
N LYS A 41 0.11 6.02 22.97
CA LYS A 41 -0.96 5.33 23.71
C LYS A 41 -1.69 4.38 22.76
N ASN A 42 -1.79 3.10 23.14
CA ASN A 42 -2.40 2.03 22.34
C ASN A 42 -1.76 1.84 20.94
N ASP A 43 -0.46 2.13 20.80
CA ASP A 43 0.29 1.90 19.55
C ASP A 43 -0.35 2.58 18.32
N THR A 44 -1.06 3.68 18.56
CA THR A 44 -1.84 4.42 17.56
C THR A 44 -1.16 5.75 17.25
N VAL A 45 -0.88 6.01 15.97
CA VAL A 45 -0.48 7.34 15.49
C VAL A 45 -1.63 8.00 14.76
N SER A 46 -1.85 9.26 15.09
CA SER A 46 -2.90 10.08 14.50
C SER A 46 -2.34 10.99 13.44
N ILE A 47 -2.81 10.85 12.21
CA ILE A 47 -2.53 11.76 11.10
C ILE A 47 -3.67 12.76 11.02
N ARG A 48 -3.32 14.05 10.94
CA ARG A 48 -4.29 15.14 10.78
C ARG A 48 -4.40 15.49 9.31
N VAL A 49 -5.62 15.50 8.80
CA VAL A 49 -5.93 15.99 7.45
C VAL A 49 -6.54 17.38 7.59
N PRO A 50 -5.98 18.41 6.95
CA PRO A 50 -6.53 19.75 7.01
C PRO A 50 -7.92 19.79 6.36
N GLY A 51 -8.86 20.46 7.02
CA GLY A 51 -10.20 20.69 6.47
C GLY A 51 -10.16 21.56 5.22
N ARG A 52 -11.18 21.42 4.36
CA ARG A 52 -11.38 22.31 3.20
C ARG A 52 -12.22 23.51 3.63
N LEU A 53 -11.86 24.72 3.17
CA LEU A 53 -12.64 25.94 3.37
C LEU A 53 -13.25 26.41 2.06
N GLN A 54 -14.43 27.03 2.11
CA GLN A 54 -15.11 27.58 0.94
C GLN A 54 -14.97 29.11 0.90
N ALA A 55 -14.49 29.64 -0.22
CA ALA A 55 -14.48 31.09 -0.43
C ALA A 55 -15.90 31.60 -0.72
N ARG A 56 -16.30 32.69 -0.05
CA ARG A 56 -17.59 33.38 -0.28
C ARG A 56 -17.34 34.78 -0.84
N GLU A 57 -18.15 35.20 -1.79
CA GLU A 57 -18.09 36.55 -2.34
C GLU A 57 -18.87 37.51 -1.45
N TYR A 58 -18.21 38.57 -0.97
CA TYR A 58 -18.91 39.69 -0.35
C TYR A 58 -19.29 40.71 -1.44
N GLY A 59 -20.58 41.03 -1.54
CA GLY A 59 -21.10 41.89 -2.60
C GLY A 59 -20.34 43.22 -2.74
N TRP A 60 -19.85 43.49 -3.96
CA TRP A 60 -19.16 44.73 -4.28
C TRP A 60 -20.08 45.95 -4.11
N ARG A 61 -19.65 46.93 -3.29
CA ARG A 61 -20.45 48.13 -2.94
C ARG A 61 -21.83 47.80 -2.34
N ASN A 62 -21.95 46.68 -1.63
CA ASN A 62 -23.07 46.38 -0.75
C ASN A 62 -23.21 47.48 0.33
N ASN A 63 -24.45 47.77 0.76
CA ASN A 63 -24.79 48.72 1.83
C ASN A 63 -24.23 48.36 3.23
N ARG A 64 -23.40 47.31 3.32
CA ARG A 64 -22.77 46.77 4.53
C ARG A 64 -23.77 46.32 5.59
N ALA A 65 -25.02 46.05 5.21
CA ALA A 65 -26.06 45.61 6.14
C ALA A 65 -25.94 44.12 6.52
N SER A 66 -25.22 43.32 5.73
CA SER A 66 -24.95 41.90 6.02
C SER A 66 -23.55 41.71 6.58
N GLU A 67 -23.44 40.98 7.68
CA GLU A 67 -22.17 40.57 8.29
C GLU A 67 -21.45 39.51 7.44
N ILE A 68 -20.13 39.41 7.62
CA ILE A 68 -19.32 38.36 7.00
C ILE A 68 -19.60 37.06 7.75
N VAL A 69 -19.94 35.99 7.02
CA VAL A 69 -20.06 34.67 7.64
C VAL A 69 -18.66 34.10 7.86
N LEU A 70 -18.35 33.78 9.11
CA LEU A 70 -17.09 33.13 9.50
C LEU A 70 -17.25 31.62 9.35
N ASP A 71 -16.21 30.96 8.85
CA ASP A 71 -16.14 29.50 8.78
C ASP A 71 -15.37 28.96 10.00
N GLU A 72 -15.78 27.80 10.50
CA GLU A 72 -15.04 27.06 11.53
C GLU A 72 -14.08 26.07 10.87
N LEU A 73 -12.81 26.07 11.31
CA LEU A 73 -11.80 25.14 10.81
C LEU A 73 -11.89 23.81 11.57
N THR A 74 -12.53 22.82 10.96
CA THR A 74 -12.57 21.45 11.48
C THR A 74 -11.48 20.61 10.82
N GLU A 75 -10.54 20.09 11.62
CA GLU A 75 -9.54 19.12 11.17
C GLU A 75 -10.02 17.69 11.44
N THR A 76 -9.85 16.78 10.46
CA THR A 76 -10.18 15.35 10.64
C THR A 76 -8.95 14.60 11.12
N LYS A 77 -9.14 13.78 12.16
CA LYS A 77 -8.10 12.91 12.73
C LYS A 77 -8.28 11.48 12.21
N ILE A 78 -7.22 10.91 11.66
CA ILE A 78 -7.18 9.53 11.17
C ILE A 78 -6.19 8.77 12.03
N ASP A 79 -6.66 7.72 12.68
CA ASP A 79 -5.86 6.93 13.61
C ASP A 79 -5.36 5.66 12.90
N VAL A 80 -4.04 5.45 12.94
CA VAL A 80 -3.36 4.26 12.40
C VAL A 80 -2.78 3.47 13.56
N THR A 81 -3.26 2.24 13.75
CA THR A 81 -2.82 1.34 14.81
C THR A 81 -1.82 0.32 14.27
N LEU A 82 -0.68 0.13 14.94
CA LEU A 82 0.21 -1.00 14.68
C LEU A 82 -0.31 -2.25 15.40
N ASN A 83 -1.06 -3.10 14.71
CA ASN A 83 -1.78 -4.23 15.29
C ASN A 83 -1.34 -5.61 14.76
N HIS A 84 -0.44 -5.66 13.78
CA HIS A 84 0.05 -6.91 13.18
C HIS A 84 1.55 -7.08 13.40
N ASP A 85 1.98 -8.24 13.93
CA ASP A 85 3.38 -8.68 13.95
C ASP A 85 3.56 -9.80 12.91
N ILE A 86 4.06 -9.42 11.74
CA ILE A 86 4.33 -10.38 10.67
C ILE A 86 5.72 -10.95 10.88
N TYR A 87 5.80 -12.27 11.00
CA TYR A 87 7.05 -12.96 11.22
C TYR A 87 7.23 -14.18 10.32
N SER A 88 8.48 -14.51 10.02
CA SER A 88 8.90 -15.78 9.45
C SER A 88 10.03 -16.34 10.31
N ALA A 89 9.85 -17.56 10.80
CA ALA A 89 10.80 -18.24 11.67
C ALA A 89 11.20 -19.59 11.08
N VAL A 90 12.50 -19.81 10.92
CA VAL A 90 13.07 -21.08 10.49
C VAL A 90 13.99 -21.56 11.59
N ALA A 91 13.70 -22.77 12.09
CA ALA A 91 14.58 -23.47 12.99
C ALA A 91 15.50 -24.38 12.17
N VAL A 92 16.79 -24.24 12.37
CA VAL A 92 17.85 -25.01 11.72
C VAL A 92 18.53 -25.86 12.79
N THR A 93 18.60 -27.17 12.62
CA THR A 93 19.31 -28.02 13.59
C THR A 93 20.82 -27.90 13.41
N ASP A 94 21.57 -28.30 14.44
CA ASP A 94 23.03 -28.24 14.41
C ASP A 94 23.61 -29.16 13.31
N GLU A 95 22.95 -30.28 13.01
CA GLU A 95 23.29 -31.18 11.91
C GLU A 95 23.06 -30.52 10.55
N GLU A 96 21.89 -29.91 10.33
CA GLU A 96 21.56 -29.23 9.08
C GLU A 96 22.49 -28.03 8.82
N LEU A 97 22.79 -27.26 9.87
CA LEU A 97 23.70 -26.12 9.80
C LEU A 97 25.13 -26.55 9.41
N THR A 98 25.55 -27.74 9.84
CA THR A 98 26.93 -28.23 9.66
C THR A 98 27.09 -29.03 8.37
N LEU A 99 26.08 -29.84 8.00
CA LEU A 99 26.21 -30.86 6.95
C LEU A 99 25.47 -30.50 5.66
N ASP A 100 24.36 -29.75 5.74
CA ASP A 100 23.45 -29.55 4.61
C ASP A 100 23.45 -28.12 4.06
N ILE A 101 23.50 -27.12 4.95
CA ILE A 101 23.43 -25.70 4.56
C ILE A 101 24.79 -25.20 4.08
N ARG A 102 24.84 -24.79 2.81
CA ARG A 102 26.03 -24.19 2.19
C ARG A 102 26.03 -22.67 2.24
N ASP A 103 24.85 -22.07 2.06
CA ASP A 103 24.68 -20.62 2.10
C ASP A 103 23.37 -20.28 2.81
N PHE A 104 23.51 -19.79 4.04
CA PHE A 104 22.39 -19.40 4.88
C PHE A 104 21.57 -18.23 4.28
N GLY A 105 22.22 -17.29 3.58
CA GLY A 105 21.55 -16.12 3.00
C GLY A 105 20.62 -16.51 1.85
N VAL A 106 21.08 -17.38 0.96
CA VAL A 106 20.27 -17.82 -0.18
C VAL A 106 19.25 -18.87 0.23
N GLN A 107 19.64 -19.85 1.06
CA GLN A 107 18.80 -21.02 1.34
C GLN A 107 17.78 -20.78 2.46
N VAL A 108 18.04 -19.84 3.38
CA VAL A 108 17.15 -19.56 4.52
C VAL A 108 16.61 -18.14 4.45
N LEU A 109 17.48 -17.13 4.40
CA LEU A 109 17.06 -15.73 4.53
C LEU A 109 16.20 -15.26 3.34
N SER A 110 16.51 -15.68 2.12
CA SER A 110 15.77 -15.26 0.92
C SER A 110 14.32 -15.79 0.92
N PRO A 111 14.04 -17.09 1.16
CA PRO A 111 12.68 -17.59 1.35
C PRO A 111 11.93 -16.91 2.50
N GLN A 112 12.61 -16.67 3.64
CA GLN A 112 11.99 -16.01 4.78
C GLN A 112 11.55 -14.58 4.43
N THR A 113 12.41 -13.84 3.74
CA THR A 113 12.13 -12.46 3.32
C THR A 113 10.97 -12.42 2.34
N TYR A 114 10.92 -13.34 1.37
CA TYR A 114 9.81 -13.44 0.42
C TYR A 114 8.48 -13.75 1.12
N ALA A 115 8.47 -14.65 2.12
CA ALA A 115 7.28 -14.96 2.89
C ALA A 115 6.76 -13.73 3.66
N VAL A 116 7.65 -12.94 4.27
CA VAL A 116 7.29 -11.69 4.95
C VAL A 116 6.77 -10.66 3.94
N ALA A 117 7.44 -10.50 2.79
CA ALA A 117 7.02 -9.58 1.73
C ALA A 117 5.58 -9.87 1.27
N ARG A 118 5.28 -11.14 0.98
CA ARG A 118 3.94 -11.56 0.56
C ARG A 118 2.89 -11.31 1.63
N ALA A 119 3.17 -11.65 2.88
CA ALA A 119 2.24 -11.42 3.98
C ALA A 119 1.97 -9.92 4.23
N VAL A 120 2.97 -9.05 4.01
CA VAL A 120 2.81 -7.59 4.06
C VAL A 120 1.84 -7.12 2.95
N GLU A 121 2.01 -7.62 1.73
CA GLU A 121 1.13 -7.29 0.61
C GLU A 121 -0.29 -7.79 0.82
N ASP A 122 -0.47 -9.02 1.27
CA ASP A 122 -1.78 -9.64 1.52
C ASP A 122 -2.58 -8.85 2.58
N LEU A 123 -1.91 -8.31 3.60
CA LEU A 123 -2.54 -7.45 4.62
C LEU A 123 -3.04 -6.13 4.01
N LEU A 124 -2.22 -5.50 3.17
CA LEU A 124 -2.62 -4.28 2.48
C LEU A 124 -3.79 -4.55 1.51
N VAL A 125 -3.75 -5.65 0.77
CA VAL A 125 -4.86 -6.09 -0.08
C VAL A 125 -6.12 -6.26 0.73
N THR A 126 -6.07 -6.97 1.85
CA THR A 126 -7.22 -7.14 2.75
C THR A 126 -7.81 -5.79 3.19
N THR A 127 -6.95 -4.80 3.42
CA THR A 127 -7.39 -3.44 3.78
C THR A 127 -8.05 -2.72 2.62
N ILE A 128 -7.52 -2.86 1.41
CA ILE A 128 -8.05 -2.25 0.18
C ILE A 128 -9.39 -2.89 -0.20
N GLU A 129 -9.48 -4.22 -0.20
CA GLU A 129 -10.70 -4.95 -0.59
C GLU A 129 -11.81 -4.84 0.46
N GLY A 130 -11.44 -4.82 1.75
CA GLY A 130 -12.36 -4.67 2.87
C GLY A 130 -12.86 -3.24 3.09
N ALA A 131 -12.30 -2.25 2.40
CA ALA A 131 -12.73 -0.86 2.51
C ALA A 131 -14.13 -0.64 1.91
N THR A 132 -14.93 0.22 2.54
CA THR A 132 -16.22 0.66 1.99
C THR A 132 -15.99 1.87 1.08
N TYR A 133 -16.19 1.68 -0.23
CA TYR A 133 -15.97 2.71 -1.25
C TYR A 133 -17.23 3.55 -1.45
N ALA A 134 -17.05 4.87 -1.55
CA ALA A 134 -18.15 5.80 -1.86
C ALA A 134 -18.72 5.57 -3.26
N THR A 135 -17.86 5.20 -4.22
CA THR A 135 -18.24 4.95 -5.61
C THR A 135 -17.75 3.58 -6.04
N THR A 136 -18.70 2.74 -6.47
CA THR A 136 -18.44 1.45 -7.12
C THR A 136 -19.00 1.49 -8.54
N ILE A 137 -18.17 1.15 -9.53
CA ILE A 137 -18.51 1.20 -10.95
C ILE A 137 -18.48 -0.23 -11.49
N THR A 138 -19.60 -0.68 -12.03
CA THR A 138 -19.67 -1.93 -12.78
C THR A 138 -19.17 -1.67 -14.20
N VAL A 139 -18.13 -2.39 -14.61
CA VAL A 139 -17.45 -2.23 -15.90
C VAL A 139 -17.84 -3.38 -16.81
N ASP A 140 -18.29 -3.10 -18.02
CA ASP A 140 -18.49 -4.13 -19.03
C ASP A 140 -17.12 -4.67 -19.49
N PRO A 141 -16.88 -6.00 -19.47
CA PRO A 141 -15.63 -6.59 -19.95
C PRO A 141 -15.27 -6.23 -21.39
N SER A 142 -16.24 -5.81 -22.21
CA SER A 142 -16.03 -5.36 -23.59
C SER A 142 -15.57 -3.91 -23.71
N ASP A 143 -15.79 -3.07 -22.68
CA ASP A 143 -15.34 -1.68 -22.63
C ASP A 143 -14.69 -1.31 -21.27
N PRO A 144 -13.49 -1.84 -20.99
CA PRO A 144 -12.72 -1.45 -19.81
C PRO A 144 -12.26 0.01 -19.83
N TRP A 145 -12.19 0.64 -21.02
CA TRP A 145 -11.79 2.05 -21.17
C TRP A 145 -12.86 2.99 -20.63
N GLY A 146 -14.14 2.76 -20.99
CA GLY A 146 -15.27 3.49 -20.43
C GLY A 146 -15.28 3.48 -18.91
N GLY A 147 -15.09 2.29 -18.31
CA GLY A 147 -15.02 2.14 -16.86
C GLY A 147 -13.90 2.97 -16.21
N ALA A 148 -12.70 2.98 -16.80
CA ALA A 148 -11.59 3.80 -16.28
C ALA A 148 -11.83 5.31 -16.42
N VAL A 149 -12.48 5.75 -17.51
CA VAL A 149 -12.87 7.15 -17.70
C VAL A 149 -13.95 7.57 -16.70
N ASP A 150 -14.88 6.68 -16.37
CA ASP A 150 -15.90 6.92 -15.34
C ASP A 150 -15.28 7.02 -13.95
N ALA A 151 -14.32 6.14 -13.61
CA ALA A 151 -13.54 6.25 -12.37
C ALA A 151 -12.77 7.57 -12.30
N ARG A 152 -12.16 8.00 -13.41
CA ARG A 152 -11.50 9.31 -13.50
C ARG A 152 -12.49 10.45 -13.27
N THR A 153 -13.69 10.35 -13.82
CA THR A 153 -14.74 11.37 -13.68
C THR A 153 -15.22 11.45 -12.24
N ALA A 154 -15.44 10.32 -11.56
CA ALA A 154 -15.78 10.27 -10.15
C ALA A 154 -14.71 10.95 -9.28
N LEU A 155 -13.43 10.59 -9.46
CA LEU A 155 -12.32 11.22 -8.73
C LEU A 155 -12.15 12.71 -9.03
N ASN A 156 -12.51 13.17 -10.24
CA ASN A 156 -12.47 14.58 -10.58
C ASN A 156 -13.62 15.37 -9.94
N LYS A 157 -14.83 14.80 -9.89
CA LYS A 157 -15.98 15.41 -9.19
C LYS A 157 -15.71 15.55 -7.69
N ALA A 158 -14.97 14.61 -7.14
CA ALA A 158 -14.48 14.61 -5.77
C ALA A 158 -13.29 15.55 -5.51
N GLU A 159 -12.81 16.29 -6.51
CA GLU A 159 -11.65 17.20 -6.41
C GLU A 159 -10.40 16.53 -5.82
N VAL A 160 -10.19 15.24 -6.14
CA VAL A 160 -8.98 14.51 -5.77
C VAL A 160 -7.85 14.97 -6.69
N PRO A 161 -6.61 15.18 -6.19
CA PRO A 161 -5.46 15.52 -7.02
C PRO A 161 -5.33 14.59 -8.24
N ARG A 162 -5.01 15.18 -9.40
CA ARG A 162 -4.81 14.42 -10.65
C ARG A 162 -3.48 13.69 -10.70
N ASP A 163 -2.52 14.14 -9.90
CA ASP A 163 -1.19 13.56 -9.83
C ASP A 163 -1.16 12.33 -8.91
N GLY A 164 -0.28 11.37 -9.22
CA GLY A 164 -0.07 10.17 -8.41
C GLY A 164 -1.29 9.24 -8.28
N ARG A 165 -2.19 9.23 -9.26
CA ARG A 165 -3.30 8.27 -9.31
C ARG A 165 -2.83 6.93 -9.86
N THR A 166 -3.18 5.86 -9.16
CA THR A 166 -2.82 4.49 -9.49
C THR A 166 -4.09 3.69 -9.74
N LEU A 167 -4.05 2.80 -10.73
CA LEU A 167 -5.06 1.80 -11.02
C LEU A 167 -4.47 0.43 -10.72
N LEU A 168 -4.87 -0.17 -9.61
CA LEU A 168 -4.51 -1.54 -9.25
C LEU A 168 -5.51 -2.49 -9.93
N VAL A 169 -5.02 -3.41 -10.76
CA VAL A 169 -5.89 -4.29 -11.58
C VAL A 169 -5.66 -5.76 -11.25
N GLY A 170 -6.77 -6.52 -11.16
CA GLY A 170 -6.75 -7.96 -11.05
C GLY A 170 -6.51 -8.62 -12.42
N ALA A 171 -6.14 -9.89 -12.41
CA ALA A 171 -5.69 -10.60 -13.61
C ALA A 171 -6.75 -10.66 -14.74
N ASP A 172 -8.04 -10.83 -14.41
CA ASP A 172 -9.10 -10.88 -15.43
C ASP A 172 -9.44 -9.48 -15.96
N PHE A 173 -9.39 -8.45 -15.10
CA PHE A 173 -9.53 -7.06 -15.51
C PHE A 173 -8.38 -6.63 -16.43
N GLU A 174 -7.14 -7.00 -16.10
CA GLU A 174 -5.97 -6.78 -16.95
C GLU A 174 -6.12 -7.50 -18.30
N ALA A 175 -6.57 -8.75 -18.28
CA ALA A 175 -6.85 -9.50 -19.52
C ALA A 175 -7.95 -8.83 -20.36
N ALA A 176 -8.99 -8.28 -19.74
CA ALA A 176 -10.04 -7.52 -20.44
C ALA A 176 -9.48 -6.23 -21.06
N MET A 177 -8.64 -5.49 -20.34
CA MET A 177 -7.94 -4.31 -20.85
C MET A 177 -7.07 -4.65 -22.06
N LEU A 178 -6.32 -5.76 -22.02
CA LEU A 178 -5.45 -6.22 -23.11
C LEU A 178 -6.22 -6.77 -24.32
N LYS A 179 -7.45 -7.27 -24.14
CA LYS A 179 -8.27 -7.82 -25.22
C LYS A 179 -9.09 -6.78 -25.97
N GLN A 180 -9.12 -5.54 -25.47
CA GLN A 180 -9.96 -4.47 -26.01
C GLN A 180 -9.61 -4.16 -27.49
N ASP A 181 -10.64 -3.98 -28.31
CA ASP A 181 -10.54 -3.68 -29.76
C ASP A 181 -9.83 -2.34 -30.07
N LEU A 182 -9.70 -1.44 -29.09
CA LEU A 182 -8.89 -0.23 -29.18
C LEU A 182 -7.40 -0.54 -29.37
N LEU A 183 -6.89 -1.65 -28.82
CA LEU A 183 -5.52 -2.08 -29.09
C LEU A 183 -5.39 -2.62 -30.53
N LYS A 184 -6.42 -3.33 -31.02
CA LYS A 184 -6.45 -3.93 -32.35
C LYS A 184 -6.64 -2.93 -33.50
N ARG A 185 -7.51 -1.92 -33.32
CA ARG A 185 -7.74 -0.87 -34.34
C ARG A 185 -6.60 0.13 -34.43
N VAL A 186 -5.77 0.23 -33.40
CA VAL A 186 -4.67 1.17 -33.35
C VAL A 186 -3.39 0.57 -33.98
N ASP A 187 -3.22 -0.76 -33.92
CA ASP A 187 -2.26 -1.50 -34.76
C ASP A 187 -2.48 -1.24 -36.27
N GLU A 188 -3.72 -0.95 -36.69
CA GLU A 188 -4.05 -0.57 -38.07
C GLU A 188 -3.72 0.90 -38.43
N SER A 189 -3.46 1.76 -37.43
CA SER A 189 -3.36 3.23 -37.60
C SER A 189 -1.93 3.81 -37.66
N GLY A 190 -0.89 3.01 -37.41
CA GLY A 190 0.50 3.33 -37.76
C GLY A 190 1.17 4.52 -37.04
N SER A 191 0.61 5.04 -35.95
CA SER A 191 1.24 6.12 -35.16
C SER A 191 1.93 5.56 -33.91
N ASP A 192 3.25 5.47 -33.99
CA ASP A 192 4.05 4.50 -33.24
C ASP A 192 4.63 5.02 -31.90
N ASP A 193 4.68 6.34 -31.69
CA ASP A 193 5.42 6.94 -30.56
C ASP A 193 4.54 7.37 -29.37
N ALA A 194 3.28 7.77 -29.60
CA ALA A 194 2.35 8.11 -28.51
C ALA A 194 1.73 6.86 -27.85
N LEU A 195 1.79 5.71 -28.52
CA LEU A 195 1.19 4.45 -28.07
C LEU A 195 2.10 3.60 -27.17
N ARG A 196 3.41 3.57 -27.46
CA ARG A 196 4.38 2.83 -26.64
C ARG A 196 4.48 3.37 -25.20
N GLU A 197 4.28 4.68 -25.03
CA GLU A 197 4.26 5.32 -23.70
C GLU A 197 2.93 5.11 -22.95
N ALA A 198 1.82 4.88 -23.67
CA ALA A 198 0.50 4.59 -23.11
C ALA A 198 0.31 3.12 -22.66
N MET A 199 1.10 2.17 -23.21
CA MET A 199 0.85 0.74 -23.02
C MET A 199 1.47 0.08 -21.79
N ILE A 200 2.51 0.65 -21.14
CA ILE A 200 3.18 -0.02 -20.01
C ILE A 200 3.04 0.75 -18.69
N GLY A 201 2.75 2.06 -18.75
CA GLY A 201 2.72 2.90 -17.56
C GLY A 201 1.36 3.50 -17.23
N ARG A 202 0.58 3.93 -18.22
CA ARG A 202 -0.49 4.91 -17.98
C ARG A 202 -1.79 4.67 -18.76
N TYR A 203 -2.87 4.29 -18.07
CA TYR A 203 -4.19 4.06 -18.66
C TYR A 203 -5.19 5.11 -18.18
N ALA A 204 -5.86 5.81 -19.11
CA ALA A 204 -6.80 6.89 -18.84
C ALA A 204 -6.27 8.02 -17.90
N GLY A 205 -4.96 8.12 -17.68
CA GLY A 205 -4.31 9.07 -16.76
C GLY A 205 -3.87 8.47 -15.41
N PHE A 206 -4.18 7.19 -15.15
CA PHE A 206 -3.75 6.41 -14.00
C PHE A 206 -2.48 5.61 -14.30
N ASN A 207 -1.64 5.41 -13.30
CA ASN A 207 -0.54 4.44 -13.39
C ASN A 207 -1.08 3.03 -13.15
N VAL A 208 -0.97 2.13 -14.13
CA VAL A 208 -1.53 0.77 -14.00
C VAL A 208 -0.53 -0.14 -13.31
N VAL A 209 -1.00 -0.89 -12.31
CA VAL A 209 -0.23 -1.94 -11.66
C VAL A 209 -1.08 -3.19 -11.59
N GLY A 210 -0.63 -4.27 -12.23
CA GLY A 210 -1.25 -5.59 -12.11
C GLY A 210 -0.85 -6.25 -10.79
N SER A 211 -1.83 -6.82 -10.08
CA SER A 211 -1.56 -7.65 -8.91
C SER A 211 -2.42 -8.91 -8.94
N ASN A 212 -1.77 -10.05 -8.74
CA ASN A 212 -2.44 -11.35 -8.62
C ASN A 212 -2.98 -11.61 -7.21
N ALA A 213 -2.73 -10.71 -6.26
CA ALA A 213 -3.18 -10.85 -4.87
C ALA A 213 -4.61 -10.34 -4.66
N ILE A 214 -5.13 -9.50 -5.57
CA ILE A 214 -6.50 -8.97 -5.50
C ILE A 214 -7.47 -9.84 -6.31
N ASP A 215 -8.77 -9.68 -6.05
CA ASP A 215 -9.82 -10.36 -6.80
C ASP A 215 -9.65 -10.14 -8.32
N PRO A 216 -9.58 -11.21 -9.13
CA PRO A 216 -9.25 -11.13 -10.56
C PRO A 216 -10.18 -10.20 -11.36
N GLY A 217 -11.46 -10.12 -10.96
CA GLY A 217 -12.49 -9.34 -11.65
C GLY A 217 -12.60 -7.90 -11.16
N THR A 218 -11.76 -7.48 -10.22
CA THR A 218 -11.80 -6.13 -9.65
C THR A 218 -10.61 -5.27 -10.05
N ALA A 219 -10.82 -3.96 -10.00
CA ALA A 219 -9.77 -2.97 -10.07
C ALA A 219 -10.04 -1.83 -9.08
N TYR A 220 -8.99 -1.22 -8.56
CA TYR A 220 -9.06 -0.14 -7.58
C TYR A 220 -8.31 1.07 -8.12
N ALA A 221 -9.04 2.16 -8.35
CA ALA A 221 -8.47 3.43 -8.78
C ALA A 221 -8.33 4.36 -7.55
N PHE A 222 -7.11 4.68 -7.14
CA PHE A 222 -6.87 5.48 -5.93
C PHE A 222 -5.70 6.44 -6.08
N VAL A 223 -5.68 7.48 -5.25
CA VAL A 223 -4.48 8.32 -5.06
C VAL A 223 -3.66 7.77 -3.89
N ARG A 224 -2.34 8.00 -3.90
CA ARG A 224 -1.43 7.59 -2.84
C ARG A 224 -1.93 7.88 -1.41
N SER A 225 -2.61 9.01 -1.20
CA SER A 225 -3.14 9.44 0.10
C SER A 225 -4.49 8.82 0.48
N ALA A 226 -5.00 7.85 -0.27
CA ALA A 226 -6.22 7.12 0.05
C ALA A 226 -6.01 6.05 1.12
N PHE A 227 -4.80 5.47 1.15
CA PHE A 227 -4.43 4.43 2.10
C PHE A 227 -3.13 4.84 2.79
N ILE A 228 -3.08 4.56 4.09
CA ILE A 228 -1.89 4.76 4.91
C ILE A 228 -1.33 3.39 5.24
N PHE A 229 -0.02 3.26 5.11
CA PHE A 229 0.74 2.10 5.52
C PHE A 229 1.86 2.54 6.44
N ALA A 230 1.93 1.91 7.61
CA ALA A 230 2.96 2.13 8.60
C ALA A 230 3.67 0.80 8.88
N MET A 231 5.00 0.85 8.91
CA MET A 231 5.84 -0.31 9.15
C MET A 231 6.96 0.05 10.10
N ARG A 232 7.18 -0.77 11.13
CA ARG A 232 8.18 -0.53 12.16
C ARG A 232 8.94 -1.81 12.52
N ALA A 233 10.26 -1.69 12.55
CA ALA A 233 11.10 -2.76 13.04
C ALA A 233 11.07 -2.78 14.57
N PRO A 234 10.79 -3.93 15.21
CA PRO A 234 10.89 -4.05 16.66
C PRO A 234 12.31 -3.80 17.16
N MET A 235 12.46 -3.46 18.45
CA MET A 235 13.79 -3.43 19.07
C MET A 235 14.40 -4.83 19.17
N VAL A 236 15.72 -4.94 19.08
CA VAL A 236 16.42 -6.21 19.33
C VAL A 236 16.41 -6.47 20.84
N PRO A 237 15.83 -7.58 21.33
CA PRO A 237 15.79 -7.88 22.76
C PRO A 237 17.20 -8.18 23.27
N SER A 238 17.49 -7.77 24.51
CA SER A 238 18.82 -7.96 25.13
C SER A 238 19.23 -9.41 25.34
N GLY A 239 18.27 -10.35 25.31
CA GLY A 239 18.53 -11.79 25.47
C GLY A 239 18.96 -12.50 24.19
N VAL A 240 18.95 -11.83 23.04
CA VAL A 240 19.32 -12.41 21.75
C VAL A 240 20.82 -12.23 21.52
N ALA A 241 21.52 -13.32 21.18
CA ALA A 241 22.97 -13.28 20.92
C ALA A 241 23.33 -12.49 19.64
N PHE A 242 22.49 -12.58 18.60
CA PHE A 242 22.68 -11.85 17.34
C PHE A 242 21.35 -11.30 16.83
N GLY A 243 21.31 -10.02 16.54
CA GLY A 243 20.14 -9.42 15.91
C GLY A 243 20.42 -8.01 15.44
N GLN A 244 19.65 -7.59 14.45
CA GLN A 244 19.70 -6.24 13.93
C GLN A 244 18.29 -5.79 13.56
N SER A 245 17.96 -4.56 13.94
CA SER A 245 16.75 -3.86 13.54
C SER A 245 17.14 -2.79 12.53
N THR A 246 16.50 -2.79 11.36
CA THR A 246 16.85 -1.89 10.25
C THR A 246 15.59 -1.30 9.61
N SER A 247 15.71 -0.09 9.09
CA SER A 247 14.65 0.60 8.37
C SER A 247 15.22 1.41 7.22
N ASP A 248 14.62 1.31 6.04
CA ASP A 248 14.99 2.08 4.86
C ASP A 248 13.79 2.29 3.93
N GLN A 249 13.67 3.49 3.35
CA GLN A 249 12.64 3.88 2.37
C GLN A 249 11.18 3.51 2.74
N GLY A 250 10.84 3.57 4.02
CA GLY A 250 9.48 3.27 4.46
C GLY A 250 9.23 1.80 4.81
N ILE A 251 10.27 0.97 4.79
CA ILE A 251 10.23 -0.46 5.08
C ILE A 251 11.14 -0.70 6.26
N ALA A 252 10.67 -1.44 7.25
CA ALA A 252 11.44 -1.70 8.46
C ALA A 252 11.32 -3.17 8.87
N MET A 253 12.45 -3.83 9.12
CA MET A 253 12.46 -5.23 9.54
C MET A 253 13.52 -5.48 10.60
N ARG A 254 13.25 -6.44 11.47
CA ARG A 254 14.22 -6.96 12.43
C ARG A 254 14.56 -8.40 12.05
N TRP A 255 15.85 -8.71 12.07
CA TRP A 255 16.35 -10.08 12.07
C TRP A 255 16.96 -10.41 13.42
N ILE A 256 16.62 -11.58 13.97
CA ILE A 256 17.24 -12.13 15.16
C ILE A 256 17.63 -13.59 14.93
N ARG A 257 18.73 -13.99 15.55
CA ARG A 257 19.17 -15.38 15.68
C ARG A 257 19.37 -15.72 17.15
N ASP A 258 18.69 -16.77 17.57
CA ASP A 258 18.71 -17.27 18.94
C ASP A 258 18.84 -18.79 18.98
N TYR A 259 19.50 -19.30 20.01
CA TYR A 259 19.71 -20.73 20.21
C TYR A 259 18.67 -21.30 21.18
N ASP A 260 17.83 -22.23 20.69
CA ASP A 260 16.88 -22.97 21.52
C ASP A 260 17.59 -24.14 22.19
N ALA A 261 18.16 -23.90 23.37
CA ALA A 261 18.87 -24.92 24.15
C ALA A 261 18.00 -26.13 24.53
N THR A 262 16.66 -26.00 24.55
CA THR A 262 15.76 -27.12 24.87
C THR A 262 15.60 -28.10 23.71
N ARG A 263 15.93 -27.66 22.49
CA ARG A 263 15.75 -28.44 21.26
C ARG A 263 16.99 -28.48 20.37
N LEU A 264 18.14 -28.01 20.87
CA LEU A 264 19.44 -27.99 20.21
C LEU A 264 19.35 -27.50 18.75
N ARG A 265 18.81 -26.28 18.58
CA ARG A 265 18.58 -25.70 17.25
C ARG A 265 18.71 -24.20 17.26
N ASP A 266 19.26 -23.66 16.18
CA ASP A 266 19.32 -22.24 15.90
C ASP A 266 18.01 -21.76 15.25
N ARG A 267 17.47 -20.65 15.73
CA ARG A 267 16.25 -20.04 15.19
C ARG A 267 16.58 -18.73 14.51
N SER A 268 16.36 -18.67 13.21
CA SER A 268 16.37 -17.44 12.41
C SER A 268 14.97 -16.87 12.38
N VAL A 269 14.76 -15.67 12.91
CA VAL A 269 13.45 -15.01 12.91
C VAL A 269 13.55 -13.64 12.26
N LEU A 270 12.74 -13.43 11.23
CA LEU A 270 12.46 -12.13 10.65
C LEU A 270 11.10 -11.66 11.13
N ASN A 271 11.00 -10.41 11.59
CA ASN A 271 9.69 -9.83 11.88
C ASN A 271 9.61 -8.32 11.69
N THR A 272 8.38 -7.84 11.56
CA THR A 272 8.03 -6.42 11.41
C THR A 272 6.64 -6.15 11.95
N PHE A 273 6.46 -4.97 12.56
CA PHE A 273 5.16 -4.47 12.97
C PHE A 273 4.53 -3.67 11.85
N ILE A 274 3.26 -3.95 11.56
CA ILE A 274 2.51 -3.35 10.47
C ILE A 274 1.19 -2.80 10.97
N GLY A 275 0.81 -1.65 10.42
CA GLY A 275 -0.53 -1.10 10.51
C GLY A 275 -0.93 -0.49 9.16
N SER A 276 -2.18 -0.68 8.79
CA SER A 276 -2.78 -0.07 7.60
C SER A 276 -4.09 0.61 7.98
N ALA A 277 -4.39 1.72 7.31
CA ALA A 277 -5.65 2.42 7.51
C ALA A 277 -6.16 3.03 6.21
N VAL A 278 -7.48 3.18 6.14
CA VAL A 278 -8.16 3.85 5.03
C VAL A 278 -8.37 5.31 5.41
N VAL A 279 -8.08 6.22 4.48
CA VAL A 279 -8.35 7.64 4.65
C VAL A 279 -9.78 7.94 4.23
N MET A 280 -10.64 8.17 5.23
CA MET A 280 -12.00 8.65 5.01
C MET A 280 -12.01 10.17 5.01
N ASP A 281 -12.61 10.76 3.97
CA ASP A 281 -12.82 12.20 3.86
C ASP A 281 -14.30 12.51 4.14
N ASN A 282 -14.58 13.73 4.57
CA ASN A 282 -15.96 14.21 4.62
C ASN A 282 -16.44 14.47 3.19
N ALA A 283 -17.47 13.74 2.74
CA ALA A 283 -18.04 13.91 1.41
C ALA A 283 -18.80 15.24 1.23
N ALA A 284 -19.18 15.90 2.33
CA ALA A 284 -19.86 17.19 2.30
C ALA A 284 -18.86 18.36 2.34
N ALA A 285 -19.09 19.38 1.49
CA ALA A 285 -18.40 20.67 1.56
C ALA A 285 -18.66 21.42 2.88
N ALA A 286 -19.63 20.95 3.69
CA ALA A 286 -19.89 21.40 5.04
C ALA A 286 -19.40 20.32 6.00
N GLY A 287 -18.55 20.72 6.97
CA GLY A 287 -17.80 19.85 7.88
C GLY A 287 -18.62 18.99 8.87
N ASP A 288 -19.66 18.29 8.41
CA ASP A 288 -20.43 17.33 9.21
C ASP A 288 -19.61 16.06 9.51
N PRO A 289 -19.30 15.75 10.78
CA PRO A 289 -18.44 14.64 11.16
C PRO A 289 -19.06 13.23 10.97
N GLU A 290 -20.33 13.14 10.56
CA GLU A 290 -21.06 11.87 10.45
C GLU A 290 -21.04 11.24 9.03
N ASN A 291 -20.59 11.96 7.99
CA ASN A 291 -20.53 11.47 6.61
C ASN A 291 -19.07 11.26 6.14
N LEU A 292 -18.35 10.39 6.85
CA LEU A 292 -17.00 9.96 6.47
C LEU A 292 -17.09 8.85 5.41
N GLU A 293 -16.63 9.15 4.19
CA GLU A 293 -16.63 8.20 3.08
C GLU A 293 -15.24 8.13 2.42
N LEU A 294 -14.92 6.99 1.81
CA LEU A 294 -13.70 6.85 1.02
C LEU A 294 -13.89 7.51 -0.36
N VAL A 295 -13.61 8.80 -0.42
CA VAL A 295 -13.73 9.63 -1.63
C VAL A 295 -12.49 9.55 -2.53
N ARG A 296 -11.33 9.22 -1.94
CA ARG A 296 -10.02 9.18 -2.60
C ARG A 296 -9.75 7.91 -3.42
N ALA A 297 -10.68 6.97 -3.41
CA ALA A 297 -10.57 5.72 -4.13
C ALA A 297 -11.92 5.30 -4.73
N VAL A 298 -11.88 4.59 -5.85
CA VAL A 298 -13.04 4.09 -6.58
C VAL A 298 -12.82 2.61 -6.87
N LYS A 299 -13.84 1.80 -6.58
CA LYS A 299 -13.85 0.38 -6.92
C LYS A 299 -14.46 0.18 -8.31
N LEU A 300 -13.79 -0.60 -9.14
CA LEU A 300 -14.25 -1.05 -10.45
C LEU A 300 -14.45 -2.56 -10.38
N GLN A 301 -15.56 -3.06 -10.89
CA GLN A 301 -15.85 -4.50 -10.89
C GLN A 301 -16.38 -4.92 -12.26
N LEU A 302 -15.83 -6.00 -12.83
CA LEU A 302 -16.30 -6.53 -14.11
C LEU A 302 -17.72 -7.09 -14.00
N ALA A 303 -18.59 -6.71 -14.94
CA ALA A 303 -19.92 -7.26 -15.08
C ALA A 303 -19.84 -8.77 -15.36
N GLY A 304 -20.44 -9.58 -14.50
CA GLY A 304 -20.44 -11.05 -14.61
C GLY A 304 -19.36 -11.77 -13.79
N SER A 305 -18.50 -11.05 -13.06
CA SER A 305 -17.52 -11.63 -12.13
C SER A 305 -18.03 -11.75 -10.68
N GLY A 306 -19.30 -11.44 -10.43
CA GLY A 306 -19.92 -11.60 -9.11
C GLY A 306 -20.33 -13.05 -8.87
N SER A 307 -19.69 -13.69 -7.89
CA SER A 307 -20.29 -14.79 -7.14
C SER A 307 -21.60 -14.34 -6.49
#